data_AF-A0AAV4JWK4-F1
#
_entry.id   AF-A0AAV4JWK4-F1
#
_cell.length_a   1.000
_cell.length_b   1.000
_cell.length_c   1.000
_cell.angle_alpha   90.00
_cell.angle_beta   90.00
_cell.angle_gamma   90.00
#
_symmetry.space_group_name_H-M   'P 1'
#
loop_
_entity.id
_entity.type
_entity.pdbx_description
1 polymer ?
#
loop_
_entity_poly.entity_id
_entity_poly.type
_entity_poly.pdbx_seq_one_letter_code
_entity_poly.pdbx_strand_id
1 'polypeptide(L)' 'VRRVLKHYKPQQADELELNTEDFVFMDPEEHNTSPDGWFKGTSWRSGVTAFFPGNFTTKCPQMEMWTLHR' A
#
# COMPACT_ATOMS: atom_id res chain seq x y z
N VAL A 1 -5.99 1.80 -3.59
CA VAL A 1 -5.88 1.07 -2.29
C VAL A 1 -5.21 -0.27 -2.50
N ARG A 2 -4.35 -0.68 -1.55
CA ARG A 2 -3.65 -1.97 -1.58
C ARG A 2 -3.97 -2.77 -0.33
N ARG A 3 -4.11 -4.08 -0.48
CA ARG A 3 -4.28 -5.02 0.63
C ARG A 3 -2.92 -5.61 0.99
N VAL A 4 -2.61 -5.67 2.28
CA VAL A 4 -1.39 -6.29 2.79
C VAL A 4 -1.54 -7.81 2.75
N LEU A 5 -0.60 -8.47 2.07
CA LEU A 5 -0.55 -9.93 1.95
C LEU A 5 0.32 -10.59 3.02
N LYS A 6 1.28 -9.84 3.57
CA LYS A 6 2.28 -10.37 4.50
C LYS A 6 2.62 -9.31 5.54
N HIS A 7 2.76 -9.73 6.80
CA HIS A 7 3.22 -8.86 7.86
C HIS A 7 4.66 -8.41 7.60
N TYR A 8 4.92 -7.14 7.84
CA TYR A 8 6.24 -6.52 7.70
C TYR A 8 6.50 -5.61 8.90
N LYS A 9 7.62 -5.86 9.58
CA LYS A 9 8.09 -4.98 10.66
C LYS A 9 9.05 -3.95 10.08
N PRO A 10 8.84 -2.66 10.38
CA PRO A 10 9.75 -1.61 9.95
C PRO A 10 11.10 -1.79 10.65
N GLN A 11 12.17 -1.69 9.86
CA GLN A 11 13.56 -1.67 10.30
C GLN A 11 14.08 -0.23 10.45
N GLN A 12 13.52 0.69 9.65
CA GLN A 12 13.86 2.12 9.69
C GLN A 12 12.63 2.96 10.07
N ALA A 13 12.87 4.19 10.54
CA ALA A 13 11.81 5.08 11.03
C ALA A 13 10.89 5.62 9.92
N ASP A 14 11.37 5.58 8.68
CA ASP A 14 10.64 5.95 7.46
C ASP A 14 9.92 4.77 6.81
N GLU A 15 10.02 3.57 7.39
CA GLU A 15 9.31 2.38 6.92
C GLU A 15 7.96 2.20 7.63
N LEU A 16 6.95 1.76 6.87
CA LEU A 16 5.60 1.54 7.34
C LEU A 16 5.44 0.09 7.82
N GLU A 17 4.87 -0.07 9.01
CA GLU A 17 4.42 -1.37 9.48
C GLU A 17 3.26 -1.90 8.60
N LEU A 18 3.41 -3.12 8.10
CA LEU A 18 2.35 -3.79 7.35
C LEU A 18 1.76 -4.92 8.19
N ASN A 19 0.44 -4.92 8.36
CA ASN A 19 -0.27 -5.99 9.05
C ASN A 19 -1.08 -6.80 8.04
N THR A 20 -0.93 -8.12 8.05
CA THR A 20 -1.66 -9.02 7.14
C THR A 20 -3.17 -8.75 7.24
N GLU A 21 -3.86 -8.74 6.08
CA GLU A 21 -5.29 -8.39 5.96
C GLU A 21 -5.63 -6.92 6.26
N ASP A 22 -4.64 -6.05 6.50
CA ASP A 22 -4.84 -4.60 6.59
C ASP A 22 -4.77 -3.92 5.20
N PHE A 23 -5.10 -2.63 5.16
CA PHE A 23 -5.12 -1.83 3.96
C PHE A 23 -4.13 -0.66 4.05
N VAL A 24 -3.52 -0.35 2.91
CA VAL A 24 -2.64 0.80 2.74
C VAL A 24 -3.14 1.65 1.57
N PHE A 25 -3.28 2.94 1.82
CA PHE A 25 -3.50 3.93 0.78
C PHE A 25 -2.17 4.32 0.16
N MET A 26 -2.11 4.27 -1.15
CA MET A 26 -0.95 4.68 -1.93
C MET A 26 -1.49 5.52 -3.07
N ASP A 27 -0.82 6.65 -3.33
CA ASP A 27 -1.11 7.49 -4.47
C ASP A 27 -0.75 6.78 -5.78
N PRO A 28 -1.59 6.86 -6.82
CA PRO A 28 -1.34 6.16 -8.08
C PRO A 28 -0.06 6.64 -8.78
N GLU A 29 0.37 7.88 -8.53
CA GLU A 29 1.59 8.47 -9.09
C GLU A 29 2.87 7.78 -8.58
N GLU A 30 2.84 7.16 -7.39
CA GLU A 30 3.99 6.46 -6.80
C GLU A 30 4.51 5.30 -7.68
N HIS A 31 3.67 4.74 -8.57
CA HIS A 31 4.13 3.73 -9.54
C HIS A 31 5.16 4.27 -10.53
N ASN A 32 5.14 5.56 -10.82
CA ASN A 32 6.08 6.20 -11.75
C ASN A 32 7.30 6.79 -11.02
N THR A 33 7.13 7.16 -9.76
CA THR A 33 8.17 7.86 -8.98
C THR A 33 9.17 6.89 -8.37
N SER A 34 8.77 5.65 -8.08
CA SER A 34 9.57 4.70 -7.29
C SER A 34 9.82 3.37 -8.03
N PRO A 35 10.81 3.34 -8.94
CA PRO A 35 11.16 2.14 -9.71
C PRO A 35 11.90 1.07 -8.88
N ASP A 36 12.33 1.40 -7.67
CA ASP A 36 12.98 0.54 -6.69
C ASP A 36 11.98 -0.41 -5.96
N GLY A 37 10.68 -0.21 -6.16
CA GLY A 37 9.62 -1.09 -5.63
C GLY A 37 9.20 -0.78 -4.19
N TRP A 38 9.71 0.32 -3.64
CA TRP A 38 9.23 0.92 -2.40
C TRP A 38 8.27 2.04 -2.73
N PHE A 39 7.19 2.13 -1.98
CA PHE A 39 6.16 3.11 -2.29
C PHE A 39 5.74 3.82 -1.02
N LYS A 40 5.42 5.10 -1.13
CA LYS A 40 4.87 5.84 -0.02
C LYS A 40 3.39 5.52 0.12
N GLY A 41 2.96 5.26 1.35
CA GLY A 41 1.54 5.12 1.64
C GLY A 41 1.19 5.31 3.08
N THR A 42 -0.11 5.34 3.31
CA THR A 42 -0.72 5.62 4.61
C THR A 42 -1.45 4.37 5.09
N SER A 43 -1.07 3.87 6.26
CA SER A 43 -1.75 2.73 6.90
C SER A 43 -3.18 3.13 7.27
N TRP A 44 -4.16 2.29 6.91
CA TRP A 44 -5.55 2.49 7.30
C TRP A 44 -5.73 2.49 8.82
N ARG A 45 -5.00 1.61 9.52
CA ARG A 45 -5.15 1.39 10.96
C ARG A 45 -4.50 2.47 11.81
N SER A 46 -3.28 2.88 11.49
CA SER A 46 -2.52 3.84 12.30
C SER A 46 -2.61 5.26 11.79
N GLY A 47 -3.03 5.48 10.54
CA GLY A 47 -2.99 6.78 9.88
C GLY A 47 -1.57 7.29 9.59
N VAL A 48 -0.54 6.47 9.83
CA VAL A 48 0.85 6.84 9.61
C VAL A 48 1.19 6.72 8.13
N THR A 49 1.87 7.74 7.60
CA THR A 49 2.40 7.74 6.24
C THR A 49 3.90 7.45 6.26
N ALA A 50 4.30 6.38 5.58
CA ALA A 50 5.69 5.94 5.49
C ALA A 50 5.90 5.07 4.23
N PHE A 51 7.14 4.66 3.96
CA PHE A 51 7.49 3.81 2.81
C PHE A 51 7.25 2.35 3.10
N PHE A 52 6.78 1.60 2.11
CA PHE A 52 6.59 0.16 2.27
C PHE A 52 6.96 -0.62 1.01
N PRO A 53 7.38 -1.89 1.17
CA PRO A 53 7.71 -2.72 0.04
C PRO A 53 6.44 -3.16 -0.69
N GLY A 54 6.29 -2.78 -1.96
CA GLY A 54 5.11 -3.12 -2.75
C GLY A 54 4.88 -4.62 -2.90
N ASN A 55 5.95 -5.43 -2.85
CA ASN A 55 5.91 -6.89 -2.95
C ASN A 55 5.10 -7.59 -1.82
N PHE A 56 4.89 -6.91 -0.70
CA PHE A 56 4.13 -7.41 0.44
C PHE A 56 2.65 -7.00 0.37
N THR A 57 2.27 -6.27 -0.68
CA THR A 57 0.91 -5.78 -0.90
C THR A 57 0.43 -6.11 -2.30
N THR A 58 -0.88 -6.25 -2.46
CA THR A 58 -1.51 -6.40 -3.77
C THR A 58 -2.48 -5.26 -4.03
N LYS A 59 -2.65 -4.87 -5.30
CA LYS A 59 -3.73 -3.96 -5.68
C LYS A 59 -5.04 -4.62 -5.29
N CYS A 60 -5.94 -3.88 -4.64
CA CYS A 60 -7.27 -4.38 -4.35
C CYS A 60 -8.14 -4.16 -5.60
N PRO A 61 -8.50 -5.20 -6.38
CA PRO A 61 -9.34 -5.04 -7.58
C PRO A 61 -10.78 -4.59 -7.24
N GLN A 62 -11.19 -4.68 -5.97
CA GLN A 62 -12.54 -4.36 -5.51
C GLN A 62 -12.94 -2.88 -5.70
N MET A 63 -11.99 -1.98 -5.96
CA MET A 63 -12.29 -0.56 -6.17
C MET A 63 -12.43 -0.15 -7.65
N GLU A 64 -12.30 -1.09 -8.58
CA GLU A 64 -12.50 -0.86 -10.03
C GLU A 64 -13.84 -1.38 -10.55
N MET A 65 -14.75 -1.80 -9.67
CA MET A 65 -16.01 -2.46 -10.04
C MET A 65 -17.25 -1.65 -9.65
N TRP A 66 -17.32 -0.38 -10.07
CA TRP A 66 -18.58 0.39 -10.15
C TRP A 66 -18.70 1.28 -11.39
N THR A 67 -17.65 1.41 -12.20
CA THR A 67 -17.64 2.21 -13.44
C THR A 67 -18.04 1.44 -14.69
N LEU A 68 -18.27 0.12 -14.60
CA LEU A 68 -18.61 -0.72 -15.77
C LEU A 68 -20.11 -1.09 -15.85
N HIS A 69 -21.00 -0.15 -15.53
CA HIS A 69 -22.41 -0.26 -15.90
C HIS A 69 -22.84 1.04 -16.59
N ARG A 70 -22.71 1.09 -17.92
CA ARG A 70 -23.42 2.01 -18.80
C ARG A 70 -23.78 1.28 -20.08
#